data_AF-A0A368FHB9-F1
#
_entry.id   AF-A0A368FHB9-F1
#
_cell.length_a   1.000
_cell.length_b   1.000
_cell.length_c   1.000
_cell.angle_alpha   90.00
_cell.angle_beta   90.00
_cell.angle_gamma   90.00
#
_symmetry.space_group_name_H-M   'P 1'
#
loop_
_entity.id
_entity.type
_entity.pdbx_description
1 polymer ?
#
loop_
_entity_poly.entity_id
_entity_poly.type
_entity_poly.pdbx_seq_one_letter_code
_entity_poly.pdbx_strand_id
1 'polypeptide(L)'
;MWQRVETVEGTLYIENTDIENLDAINNLTIIGLSTPALVISNNKKLLDIAALISIDIKSEEPAIKFVDNALVCHNIVERQTLKEWMAKNRISVKFTGHCCKLIRFRND
;
A
#
# COMPACT_ATOMS: atom_id res chain seq x y z
N MET A 1 5.40 7.22 15.94
CA MET A 1 6.56 7.57 15.08
C MET A 1 7.36 6.28 14.88
N TRP A 2 7.25 5.64 13.70
CA TRP A 2 7.90 4.36 13.35
C TRP A 2 9.20 4.54 12.54
N GLN A 3 9.75 5.75 12.48
CA GLN A 3 10.82 6.20 11.56
C GLN A 3 12.21 5.54 11.74
N ARG A 4 12.32 4.39 12.41
CA ARG A 4 13.59 3.65 12.58
C ARG A 4 13.49 2.16 12.28
N VAL A 5 12.31 1.66 11.93
CA VAL A 5 12.16 0.24 11.57
C VAL A 5 12.51 0.09 10.10
N GLU A 6 13.66 -0.52 9.84
CA GLU A 6 14.16 -0.80 8.48
C GLU A 6 13.72 -2.19 8.00
N THR A 7 13.53 -3.12 8.94
CA THR A 7 13.19 -4.52 8.64
C THR A 7 12.09 -5.04 9.56
N VAL A 8 11.14 -5.78 8.99
CA VAL A 8 10.16 -6.59 9.71
C VAL A 8 10.32 -8.05 9.28
N GLU A 9 10.50 -8.94 10.26
CA GLU A 9 10.45 -10.38 10.04
C GLU A 9 9.05 -10.91 10.44
N GLY A 10 8.38 -11.61 9.52
CA GLY A 10 7.02 -12.10 9.69
C GLY A 10 6.03 -11.45 8.73
N THR A 11 4.77 -11.31 9.18
CA THR A 11 3.71 -10.67 8.39
C THR A 11 3.36 -9.30 8.95
N LEU A 12 3.39 -8.28 8.09
CA LEU A 12 2.92 -6.94 8.41
C LEU A 12 1.43 -6.79 8.08
N TYR A 13 0.64 -6.38 9.07
CA TYR A 13 -0.78 -6.09 8.92
C TYR A 13 -1.06 -4.59 9.00
N ILE A 14 -1.69 -4.06 7.97
CA ILE A 14 -2.25 -2.71 7.92
C ILE A 14 -3.74 -2.89 7.64
N GLU A 15 -4.50 -3.10 8.71
CA GLU A 15 -5.90 -3.50 8.61
C GLU A 15 -6.81 -2.67 9.52
N ASN A 16 -7.99 -2.31 9.02
CA ASN A 16 -9.02 -1.57 9.76
C ASN A 16 -8.49 -0.25 10.37
N THR A 17 -7.59 0.44 9.66
CA THR A 17 -7.01 1.70 10.12
C THR A 17 -7.62 2.91 9.41
N ASP A 18 -7.42 4.07 10.03
CA ASP A 18 -7.85 5.38 9.53
C ASP A 18 -6.73 6.14 8.80
N ILE A 19 -5.63 5.47 8.44
CA ILE A 19 -4.51 6.10 7.73
C ILE A 19 -4.93 6.49 6.31
N GLU A 20 -4.39 7.61 5.84
CA GLU A 20 -4.61 8.08 4.47
C GLU A 20 -3.47 7.71 3.52
N ASN A 21 -2.30 7.38 4.06
CA ASN A 21 -1.11 7.03 3.30
C ASN A 21 -0.34 5.88 3.95
N LEU A 22 0.61 5.34 3.20
CA LEU A 22 1.52 4.28 3.64
C LEU A 22 2.95 4.80 3.92
N ASP A 23 3.14 6.09 4.17
CA ASP A 23 4.49 6.67 4.29
C ASP A 23 5.30 6.10 5.45
N ALA A 24 4.62 5.57 6.47
CA ALA A 24 5.24 4.92 7.61
C ALA A 24 6.02 3.64 7.25
N ILE A 25 5.76 3.04 6.08
CA ILE A 25 6.45 1.84 5.59
C ILE A 25 7.40 2.14 4.42
N ASN A 26 7.68 3.41 4.13
CA ASN A 26 8.64 3.77 3.07
C ASN A 26 10.00 3.11 3.31
N ASN A 27 10.55 2.52 2.25
CA ASN A 27 11.84 1.80 2.24
C ASN A 27 11.92 0.62 3.24
N LEU A 28 10.78 0.12 3.72
CA LEU A 28 10.77 -1.03 4.64
C LEU A 28 11.13 -2.32 3.90
N THR A 29 11.96 -3.15 4.53
CA THR A 29 12.20 -4.53 4.12
C THR A 29 11.29 -5.47 4.92
N ILE A 30 10.51 -6.31 4.24
CA ILE A 30 9.67 -7.34 4.88
C ILE A 30 10.22 -8.72 4.51
N ILE A 31 10.66 -9.47 5.52
CA ILE A 31 11.09 -10.86 5.37
C ILE A 31 9.93 -11.75 5.83
N GLY A 32 9.18 -12.28 4.87
CA GLY A 32 8.02 -13.12 5.10
C GLY A 32 8.40 -14.52 5.55
N LEU A 33 8.15 -14.84 6.82
CA LEU A 33 8.27 -16.19 7.37
C LEU A 33 7.04 -17.07 7.07
N SER A 34 5.95 -16.45 6.59
CA SER A 34 4.70 -17.06 6.16
C SER A 34 4.03 -16.20 5.09
N THR A 35 3.11 -16.78 4.31
CA THR A 35 2.38 -16.05 3.27
C THR A 35 0.95 -15.69 3.70
N PRO A 36 0.47 -14.47 3.39
CA PRO A 36 1.20 -13.34 2.81
C PRO A 36 2.13 -12.64 3.83
N ALA A 37 3.18 -11.99 3.34
CA ALA A 37 4.10 -11.18 4.15
C ALA A 37 3.55 -9.76 4.41
N LEU A 38 2.69 -9.26 3.52
CA LEU A 38 2.03 -7.96 3.68
C LEU A 38 0.52 -8.11 3.46
N VAL A 39 -0.26 -7.66 4.44
CA VAL A 39 -1.72 -7.58 4.36
C VAL A 39 -2.14 -6.12 4.52
N ILE A 40 -2.83 -5.59 3.50
CA ILE A 40 -3.44 -4.26 3.53
C ILE A 40 -4.94 -4.42 3.24
N SER A 41 -5.75 -4.30 4.27
CA SER A 41 -7.20 -4.57 4.16
C SER A 41 -8.09 -3.61 4.93
N ASN A 42 -9.28 -3.36 4.38
CA ASN A 42 -10.35 -2.64 5.07
C ASN A 42 -9.98 -1.22 5.57
N ASN A 43 -9.02 -0.56 4.94
CA ASN A 43 -8.63 0.82 5.31
C ASN A 43 -9.49 1.81 4.51
N LYS A 44 -10.59 2.25 5.12
CA LYS A 44 -11.63 3.05 4.44
C LYS A 44 -11.15 4.43 3.99
N LYS A 45 -10.11 4.97 4.63
CA LYS A 45 -9.53 6.28 4.35
C LYS A 45 -8.22 6.21 3.54
N LEU A 46 -7.74 5.01 3.20
CA LEU A 46 -6.48 4.86 2.50
C LEU A 46 -6.59 5.40 1.07
N LEU A 47 -5.83 6.46 0.80
CA LEU A 47 -5.78 7.17 -0.49
C LEU A 47 -4.47 6.88 -1.22
N ASP A 48 -3.36 7.06 -0.52
CA ASP A 48 -2.02 7.07 -1.10
C ASP A 48 -1.28 5.77 -0.75
N ILE A 49 -0.89 5.04 -1.79
CA ILE A 49 -0.15 3.78 -1.68
C ILE A 49 1.21 3.84 -2.39
N ALA A 50 1.72 5.05 -2.72
CA ALA A 50 2.97 5.20 -3.46
C ALA A 50 4.16 4.56 -2.74
N ALA A 51 4.14 4.54 -1.41
CA ALA A 51 5.17 3.91 -0.58
C ALA A 51 5.43 2.44 -0.94
N LEU A 52 4.43 1.72 -1.47
CA LEU A 52 4.58 0.33 -1.91
C LEU A 52 5.63 0.14 -3.00
N ILE A 53 5.93 1.17 -3.80
CA ILE A 53 6.96 1.07 -4.84
C ILE A 53 8.36 0.96 -4.21
N SER A 54 8.53 1.47 -2.99
CA SER A 54 9.83 1.55 -2.30
C SER A 54 10.14 0.37 -1.38
N ILE A 55 9.15 -0.48 -1.06
CA ILE A 55 9.36 -1.61 -0.14
C ILE A 55 10.03 -2.78 -0.85
N ASP A 56 10.84 -3.52 -0.09
CA ASP A 56 11.40 -4.80 -0.52
C ASP A 56 10.71 -5.93 0.24
N ILE A 57 10.14 -6.90 -0.47
CA ILE A 57 9.46 -8.05 0.15
C ILE A 57 10.16 -9.33 -0.28
N LYS A 58 10.68 -10.06 0.69
CA LYS A 58 11.31 -11.38 0.52
C LYS A 58 10.40 -12.42 1.15
N SER A 59 9.55 -13.05 0.34
CA SER A 59 8.55 -14.01 0.79
C SER A 59 8.24 -15.00 -0.33
N GLU A 60 7.72 -16.18 0.03
CA GLU A 60 6.99 -17.02 -0.91
C GLU A 60 5.71 -16.34 -1.40
N GLU A 61 5.16 -16.83 -2.51
CA GLU A 61 3.93 -16.32 -3.10
C GLU A 61 2.68 -17.02 -2.52
N PRO A 62 1.54 -16.32 -2.34
CA PRO A 62 1.34 -14.89 -2.61
C PRO A 62 1.99 -14.02 -1.52
N ALA A 63 2.87 -13.10 -1.92
CA ALA A 63 3.59 -12.26 -0.96
C ALA A 63 2.71 -11.14 -0.37
N ILE A 64 1.72 -10.68 -1.12
CA ILE A 64 0.90 -9.50 -0.79
C ILE A 64 -0.58 -9.82 -0.91
N LYS A 65 -1.36 -9.43 0.09
CA LYS A 65 -2.83 -9.38 0.05
C LYS A 65 -3.28 -7.93 0.16
N PHE A 66 -3.94 -7.43 -0.88
CA PHE A 66 -4.51 -6.09 -0.91
C PHE A 66 -6.00 -6.16 -1.25
N VAL A 67 -6.88 -5.91 -0.28
CA VAL A 67 -8.34 -6.07 -0.46
C VAL A 67 -9.12 -4.98 0.27
N ASP A 68 -10.30 -4.62 -0.23
CA ASP A 68 -11.26 -3.77 0.48
C ASP A 68 -10.74 -2.38 0.92
N ASN A 69 -9.85 -1.76 0.13
CA ASN A 69 -9.42 -0.37 0.29
C ASN A 69 -10.04 0.50 -0.82
N ALA A 70 -11.18 1.13 -0.55
CA ALA A 70 -12.09 1.65 -1.59
C ALA A 70 -11.69 3.02 -2.19
N LEU A 71 -10.83 3.79 -1.51
CA LEU A 71 -10.56 5.18 -1.87
C LEU A 71 -9.20 5.43 -2.54
N VAL A 72 -8.43 4.39 -2.84
CA VAL A 72 -7.08 4.52 -3.43
C VAL A 72 -7.10 5.44 -4.65
N CYS A 73 -6.23 6.45 -4.65
CA CYS A 73 -6.23 7.53 -5.62
C CYS A 73 -4.83 8.06 -5.90
N HIS A 74 -4.48 8.22 -7.18
CA HIS A 74 -3.20 8.75 -7.63
C HIS A 74 -3.35 9.56 -8.93
N ASN A 75 -2.40 10.46 -9.19
CA ASN A 75 -2.33 11.14 -10.49
C ASN A 75 -1.96 10.15 -11.62
N ILE A 76 -2.11 10.57 -12.88
CA ILE A 76 -1.94 9.67 -14.02
C ILE A 76 -0.53 9.08 -14.14
N VAL A 77 0.50 9.83 -13.72
CA VAL A 77 1.90 9.43 -13.80
C VAL A 77 2.20 8.36 -12.76
N GLU A 78 1.91 8.64 -11.48
CA GLU A 78 2.08 7.67 -10.38
C GLU A 78 1.28 6.40 -10.60
N ARG A 79 0.06 6.54 -11.13
CA ARG A 79 -0.81 5.41 -11.41
C ARG A 79 -0.20 4.44 -12.42
N GLN A 80 0.61 4.92 -13.36
CA GLN A 80 1.30 4.05 -14.32
C GLN A 80 2.39 3.22 -13.63
N THR A 81 3.25 3.86 -12.84
CA THR A 81 4.28 3.17 -12.05
C THR A 81 3.68 2.17 -11.07
N LEU A 82 2.59 2.56 -10.39
CA LEU A 82 1.86 1.67 -9.48
C LEU A 82 1.27 0.46 -10.21
N LYS A 83 0.74 0.61 -11.42
CA LYS A 83 0.23 -0.53 -12.22
C LYS A 83 1.33 -1.51 -12.59
N GLU A 84 2.52 -1.01 -12.97
CA GLU A 84 3.68 -1.85 -13.28
C GLU A 84 4.14 -2.62 -12.04
N TRP A 85 4.23 -1.94 -10.89
CA TRP A 85 4.54 -2.56 -9.62
C TRP A 85 3.49 -3.62 -9.22
N MET A 86 2.20 -3.32 -9.39
CA MET A 86 1.11 -4.28 -9.12
C MET A 86 1.20 -5.52 -10.00
N ALA A 87 1.48 -5.34 -11.30
CA ALA A 87 1.63 -6.45 -12.24
C ALA A 87 2.82 -7.35 -11.86
N LYS A 88 3.96 -6.75 -11.49
CA LYS A 88 5.15 -7.47 -11.00
C LYS A 88 4.83 -8.29 -9.75
N ASN A 89 4.05 -7.73 -8.83
CA ASN A 89 3.69 -8.37 -7.55
C ASN A 89 2.37 -9.16 -7.59
N ARG A 90 1.79 -9.37 -8.78
CA ARG A 90 0.55 -10.14 -8.99
C ARG A 90 -0.64 -9.70 -8.13
N ILE A 91 -0.73 -8.40 -7.81
CA ILE A 91 -1.89 -7.83 -7.11
C ILE A 91 -2.74 -6.98 -8.05
N SER A 92 -3.98 -6.71 -7.64
CA SER A 92 -4.90 -5.82 -8.35
C SER A 92 -5.49 -4.82 -7.39
N VAL A 93 -5.28 -3.53 -7.66
CA VAL A 93 -5.85 -2.43 -6.88
C VAL A 93 -6.80 -1.63 -7.76
N LYS A 94 -8.02 -1.41 -7.27
CA LYS A 94 -8.99 -0.52 -7.91
C LYS A 94 -8.76 0.89 -7.42
N PHE A 95 -8.41 1.78 -8.33
CA PHE A 95 -8.38 3.21 -8.03
C PHE A 95 -9.77 3.81 -8.16
N THR A 96 -10.14 4.69 -7.23
CA THR A 96 -11.42 5.38 -7.26
C THR A 96 -11.50 6.38 -8.43
N GLY A 97 -12.69 6.48 -9.04
CA GLY A 97 -12.98 7.50 -10.05
C GLY A 97 -13.21 8.91 -9.47
N HIS A 98 -13.28 9.04 -8.14
CA HIS A 98 -13.59 10.29 -7.45
C HIS A 98 -12.35 11.06 -6.94
N CYS A 99 -11.18 10.75 -7.47
CA CYS A 99 -9.91 11.37 -7.11
C CYS A 99 -9.95 12.90 -6.98
N CYS A 100 -10.50 13.61 -7.97
CA CYS A 100 -10.57 15.07 -7.96
C CYS A 100 -11.45 15.65 -6.84
N LYS A 101 -12.41 14.87 -6.31
CA LYS A 101 -13.23 15.29 -5.17
C LYS A 101 -12.48 15.11 -3.85
N LEU A 102 -11.59 14.12 -3.77
CA LEU A 102 -10.82 13.79 -2.57
C LEU A 102 -9.65 14.76 -2.36
N ILE A 103 -9.00 15.21 -3.45
CA ILE A 103 -7.91 16.21 -3.40
C ILE A 103 -8.40 17.56 -2.85
N ARG A 104 -9.66 17.94 -3.13
CA ARG A 104 -10.22 19.21 -2.64
C ARG A 104 -10.29 19.32 -1.12
N PHE A 105 -10.43 18.19 -0.42
CA PHE A 105 -10.47 18.17 1.05
C PHE A 105 -9.08 18.16 1.72
N ARG A 106 -7.98 18.08 0.95
CA ARG A 106 -6.62 18.19 1.50
C ARG A 106 -6.10 19.63 1.57
N ASN A 107 -6.79 20.59 0.94
CA ASN A 107 -6.37 21.98 0.84
C ASN A 107 -7.24 22.94 1.69
N ASP A 108 -8.13 22.40 2.52
CA ASP A 108 -8.92 23.12 3.53
C ASP A 108 -8.41 22.74 4.94
#